data_AF-A0A1I6X1Q8-F1
#
_entry.id   AF-A0A1I6X1Q8-F1
#
_cell.length_a   1.000
_cell.length_b   1.000
_cell.length_c   1.000
_cell.angle_alpha   90.00
_cell.angle_beta   90.00
_cell.angle_gamma   90.00
#
_symmetry.space_group_name_H-M   'P 1'
#
loop_
_entity.id
_entity.type
_entity.pdbx_description
1 polymer ?
#
loop_
_entity_poly.entity_id
_entity_poly.type
_entity_poly.pdbx_seq_one_letter_code
_entity_poly.pdbx_strand_id
1 'polypeptide(L)'
;MNGKALSHRWQNRKKTGIYLAILIFLVSMGTTALSTTSPNKTVYVATDGSGDFNCDGSDDQVEINKALACVAENPQLTTVHLKGPSTYIISDSILIGNDTILEGDPTAIIKLKDNADWPRNKPLITQMDKAGSHNITIRGFEINGNHNKNLDKKRGEGYHNLIHFLNSSNIQVHSMYMHNGHGDGLKVERSSNIQFYDNRVYKLGHDGLYAIECQNVEAWNNAITCRTNSALRIWNSNHVKLHDNLINSFYHWSAGGPGIQIQKTTGVMNDIEVYNNTIHNTYGPGIWLLGYGNFYPREEAQDVYIHHNIFYSTGTNPSIDWVGGIVASGFYNTRIENNVFDGVYHAAVIHMYPTGYSIDLSPKGTGYTTIVRNNIIVNTLPRKKEPSGTGYGVINYLPGTHTFVLENNCLYNNKAGNYKNCTSTTDIYADPLFANQKDHDYHLKSTGGRWNGKTWVKDLVSSPCIDAGYLGSDYSKEPGNNGGRINIGRYGNTEYASISGDIPGYVVWWNQIFSPQWKNLRFLLRTIFYSSSI
;
A
#
# COMPACT_ATOMS: atom_id res chain seq x y z
N MET A 1 50.49 33.23 33.86
CA MET A 1 49.92 32.67 32.60
C MET A 1 50.13 33.70 31.49
N ASN A 2 50.82 33.31 30.42
CA ASN A 2 51.39 34.21 29.40
C ASN A 2 50.35 34.81 28.43
N GLY A 3 50.46 36.12 28.17
CA GLY A 3 49.62 36.91 27.24
C GLY A 3 49.73 36.54 25.75
N LYS A 4 50.52 35.52 25.38
CA LYS A 4 50.60 35.00 24.00
C LYS A 4 49.43 34.07 23.62
N ALA A 5 48.65 33.56 24.58
CA ALA A 5 47.51 32.67 24.31
C ALA A 5 46.21 33.41 23.92
N LEU A 6 46.10 34.71 24.25
CA LEU A 6 44.89 35.51 24.00
C LEU A 6 44.83 36.07 22.56
N SER A 7 45.97 36.45 21.97
CA SER A 7 46.00 36.99 20.60
C SER A 7 45.69 35.92 19.53
N HIS A 8 46.15 34.69 19.76
CA HIS A 8 45.93 33.57 18.84
C HIS A 8 44.45 33.11 18.82
N ARG A 9 43.76 33.20 19.98
CA ARG A 9 42.31 32.94 20.08
C ARG A 9 41.47 34.03 19.39
N TRP A 10 41.93 35.27 19.39
CA TRP A 10 41.24 36.39 18.73
C TRP A 10 41.37 36.36 17.20
N GLN A 11 42.54 36.00 16.66
CA GLN A 11 42.72 35.84 15.22
C GLN A 11 41.93 34.67 14.64
N ASN A 12 41.83 33.54 15.36
CA ASN A 12 41.02 32.41 14.91
C ASN A 12 39.51 32.73 14.92
N ARG A 13 39.00 33.46 15.92
CA ARG A 13 37.59 33.90 15.94
C ARG A 13 37.22 34.80 14.76
N LYS A 14 38.13 35.70 14.34
CA LYS A 14 37.91 36.52 13.13
C LYS A 14 37.87 35.69 11.85
N LYS A 15 38.77 34.69 11.70
CA LYS A 15 38.76 33.79 10.54
C LYS A 15 37.49 32.94 10.51
N THR A 16 37.07 32.36 11.64
CA THR A 16 35.82 31.58 11.72
C THR A 16 34.59 32.43 11.40
N GLY A 17 34.55 33.70 11.84
CA GLY A 17 33.47 34.63 11.50
C GLY A 17 33.40 34.97 10.01
N ILE A 18 34.55 35.11 9.34
CA ILE A 18 34.61 35.36 7.89
C ILE A 18 34.15 34.12 7.11
N TYR A 19 34.59 32.91 7.50
CA TYR A 19 34.11 31.68 6.86
C TYR A 19 32.62 31.45 7.07
N LEU A 20 32.08 31.80 8.24
CA LEU A 20 30.64 31.72 8.50
C LEU A 20 29.85 32.72 7.65
N ALA A 21 30.36 33.94 7.48
CA ALA A 21 29.75 34.96 6.62
C ALA A 21 29.77 34.55 5.13
N ILE A 22 30.88 33.98 4.65
CA ILE A 22 30.99 33.44 3.29
C ILE A 22 30.04 32.25 3.10
N LEU A 23 29.92 31.36 4.08
CA LEU A 23 28.98 30.24 4.04
C LEU A 23 27.52 30.74 4.00
N ILE A 24 27.16 31.74 4.81
CA ILE A 24 25.82 32.35 4.79
C ILE A 24 25.55 33.03 3.45
N PHE A 25 26.55 33.70 2.86
CA PHE A 25 26.42 34.34 1.54
C PHE A 25 26.35 33.31 0.40
N LEU A 26 27.04 32.18 0.49
CA LEU A 26 26.95 31.08 -0.47
C LEU A 26 25.62 30.31 -0.33
N VAL A 27 25.11 30.16 0.89
CA VAL A 27 23.77 29.60 1.14
C VAL A 27 22.70 30.56 0.64
N SER A 28 22.84 31.88 0.83
CA SER A 28 21.89 32.85 0.29
C SER A 28 21.91 32.87 -1.24
N MET A 29 23.10 32.82 -1.86
CA MET A 29 23.25 32.68 -3.32
C MET A 29 22.70 31.34 -3.84
N GLY A 30 22.89 30.24 -3.11
CA GLY A 30 22.33 28.92 -3.43
C GLY A 30 20.79 28.88 -3.30
N THR A 31 20.21 29.66 -2.39
CA THR A 31 18.75 29.80 -2.27
C THR A 31 18.15 30.76 -3.30
N THR A 32 18.92 31.72 -3.83
CA THR A 32 18.46 32.63 -4.90
C THR A 32 18.73 32.09 -6.32
N ALA A 33 19.58 31.07 -6.47
CA ALA A 33 19.88 30.41 -7.74
C ALA A 33 19.06 29.13 -7.99
N LEU A 34 18.12 28.80 -7.09
CA LEU A 34 17.17 27.69 -7.21
C LEU A 34 15.72 28.18 -7.09
N SER A 35 15.34 29.21 -7.85
CA SER A 35 13.93 29.45 -8.20
C SER A 35 13.80 30.41 -9.38
N THR A 36 14.25 29.98 -10.55
CA THR A 36 13.69 30.48 -11.81
C THR A 36 12.99 29.33 -12.52
N THR A 37 12.07 28.66 -11.82
CA THR A 37 10.98 27.99 -12.51
C THR A 37 10.15 29.09 -13.16
N SER A 38 10.23 29.17 -14.49
CA SER A 38 9.26 29.93 -15.27
C SER A 38 7.86 29.53 -14.76
N PRO A 39 6.92 30.47 -14.54
CA PRO A 39 5.61 30.11 -14.00
C PRO A 39 4.98 29.06 -14.92
N ASN A 40 4.78 27.84 -14.41
CA ASN A 40 4.06 26.77 -15.10
C ASN A 40 2.72 27.34 -15.58
N LYS A 41 2.60 27.58 -16.88
CA LYS A 41 1.39 28.15 -17.44
C LYS A 41 0.36 27.03 -17.60
N THR A 42 -0.76 27.21 -16.93
CA THR A 42 -1.89 26.28 -16.90
C THR A 42 -2.86 26.65 -18.02
N VAL A 43 -3.38 25.64 -18.72
CA VAL A 43 -4.49 25.75 -19.66
C VAL A 43 -5.76 25.32 -18.95
N TYR A 44 -6.79 26.17 -18.97
CA TYR A 44 -8.06 25.89 -18.29
C TYR A 44 -9.11 25.35 -19.25
N VAL A 45 -9.80 24.30 -18.81
CA VAL A 45 -10.96 23.73 -19.51
C VAL A 45 -12.20 23.90 -18.63
N ALA A 46 -13.27 24.48 -19.16
CA ALA A 46 -14.48 24.80 -18.40
C ALA A 46 -15.76 24.52 -19.20
N THR A 47 -16.91 24.45 -18.53
CA THR A 47 -18.24 24.33 -19.17
C THR A 47 -19.05 25.61 -19.10
N ASP A 48 -18.56 26.65 -18.41
CA ASP A 48 -19.27 27.90 -18.12
C ASP A 48 -18.77 29.10 -18.96
N GLY A 49 -17.88 28.84 -19.93
CA GLY A 49 -17.27 29.88 -20.76
C GLY A 49 -16.03 30.55 -20.16
N SER A 50 -15.61 30.16 -18.96
CA SER A 50 -14.47 30.79 -18.26
C SER A 50 -13.10 30.14 -18.53
N GLY A 51 -13.04 29.09 -19.35
CA GLY A 51 -11.81 28.39 -19.71
C GLY A 51 -11.15 28.94 -20.98
N ASP A 52 -9.91 28.52 -21.22
CA ASP A 52 -9.23 28.72 -22.51
C ASP A 52 -9.86 27.83 -23.59
N PHE A 53 -10.32 26.64 -23.18
CA PHE A 53 -11.14 25.74 -23.98
C PHE A 53 -12.46 25.50 -23.25
N ASN A 54 -13.59 25.64 -23.96
CA ASN A 54 -14.91 25.61 -23.36
C ASN A 54 -15.76 24.47 -23.92
N CYS A 55 -16.02 23.50 -23.06
CA CYS A 55 -16.85 22.32 -23.25
C CYS A 55 -18.34 22.69 -23.32
N ASP A 56 -19.12 21.95 -24.11
CA ASP A 56 -20.56 22.18 -24.29
C ASP A 56 -21.43 21.15 -23.55
N GLY A 57 -20.82 20.18 -22.85
CA GLY A 57 -21.48 19.13 -22.11
C GLY A 57 -21.75 17.87 -22.94
N SER A 58 -21.24 17.80 -24.17
CA SER A 58 -21.30 16.64 -25.06
C SER A 58 -19.96 16.41 -25.72
N ASP A 59 -19.49 15.16 -25.73
CA ASP A 59 -18.23 14.80 -26.39
C ASP A 59 -17.04 15.67 -25.93
N ASP A 60 -17.03 16.04 -24.64
CA ASP A 60 -16.14 17.05 -24.05
C ASP A 60 -14.66 16.66 -24.12
N GLN A 61 -14.33 15.40 -24.45
CA GLN A 61 -12.96 15.01 -24.75
C GLN A 61 -12.38 15.79 -25.93
N VAL A 62 -13.21 16.34 -26.84
CA VAL A 62 -12.74 17.11 -27.99
C VAL A 62 -12.00 18.36 -27.51
N GLU A 63 -12.59 19.13 -26.60
CA GLU A 63 -11.99 20.34 -26.02
C GLU A 63 -10.84 19.99 -25.08
N ILE A 64 -10.98 18.95 -24.27
CA ILE A 64 -9.90 18.48 -23.39
C ILE A 64 -8.68 18.04 -24.22
N ASN A 65 -8.87 17.33 -25.33
CA ASN A 65 -7.78 16.92 -26.21
C ASN A 65 -7.13 18.10 -26.94
N LYS A 66 -7.90 19.13 -27.31
CA LYS A 66 -7.32 20.38 -27.86
C LYS A 66 -6.45 21.08 -26.80
N ALA A 67 -6.86 21.10 -25.54
CA ALA A 67 -6.07 21.65 -24.45
C ALA A 67 -4.78 20.84 -24.21
N LEU A 68 -4.86 19.50 -24.21
CA LEU A 68 -3.70 18.62 -24.03
C LEU A 68 -2.72 18.71 -25.22
N ALA A 69 -3.23 18.81 -26.45
CA ALA A 69 -2.40 19.05 -27.63
C ALA A 69 -1.67 20.40 -27.54
N CYS A 70 -2.37 21.46 -27.10
CA CYS A 70 -1.77 22.77 -26.85
C CYS A 70 -0.62 22.67 -25.84
N VAL A 71 -0.80 21.95 -24.73
CA VAL A 71 0.28 21.72 -23.76
C VAL A 71 1.45 20.95 -24.39
N ALA A 72 1.17 19.87 -25.14
CA ALA A 72 2.19 19.04 -25.77
C ALA A 72 3.03 19.80 -26.82
N GLU A 73 2.43 20.76 -27.54
CA GLU A 73 3.10 21.57 -28.57
C GLU A 73 3.88 22.76 -27.98
N ASN A 74 3.65 23.11 -26.71
CA ASN A 74 4.20 24.31 -26.08
C ASN A 74 4.94 23.97 -24.78
N PRO A 75 6.27 23.79 -24.81
CA PRO A 75 7.07 23.37 -23.64
C PRO A 75 7.00 24.29 -22.40
N GLN A 76 6.42 25.49 -22.54
CA GLN A 76 6.22 26.44 -21.45
C GLN A 76 4.93 26.15 -20.65
N LEU A 77 4.00 25.41 -21.26
CA LEU A 77 2.78 24.92 -20.65
C LEU A 77 3.05 23.51 -20.14
N THR A 78 2.54 23.17 -18.96
CA THR A 78 2.72 21.83 -18.38
C THR A 78 1.43 21.25 -17.83
N THR A 79 0.38 22.04 -17.72
CA THR A 79 -0.82 21.68 -16.95
C THR A 79 -2.08 21.97 -17.74
N VAL A 80 -2.98 20.99 -17.80
CA VAL A 80 -4.40 21.18 -18.13
C VAL A 80 -5.21 21.07 -16.84
N HIS A 81 -6.04 22.09 -16.56
CA HIS A 81 -6.86 22.16 -15.35
C HIS A 81 -8.36 22.15 -15.71
N LEU A 82 -9.09 21.15 -15.20
CA LEU A 82 -10.54 21.00 -15.36
C LEU A 82 -11.28 21.77 -14.26
N LYS A 83 -12.03 22.82 -14.63
CA LYS A 83 -12.77 23.66 -13.68
C LYS A 83 -14.08 23.03 -13.24
N GLY A 84 -14.29 22.94 -11.94
CA GLY A 84 -15.56 22.54 -11.33
C GLY A 84 -16.35 23.75 -10.77
N PRO A 85 -17.60 23.54 -10.34
CA PRO A 85 -18.37 22.29 -10.38
C PRO A 85 -18.94 22.00 -11.77
N SER A 86 -18.48 20.92 -12.41
CA SER A 86 -18.80 20.59 -13.81
C SER A 86 -18.76 19.09 -14.04
N THR A 87 -19.58 18.58 -14.96
CA THR A 87 -19.46 17.21 -15.47
C THR A 87 -19.09 17.25 -16.94
N TYR A 88 -17.98 16.62 -17.30
CA TYR A 88 -17.49 16.47 -18.66
C TYR A 88 -17.89 15.08 -19.19
N ILE A 89 -18.72 15.05 -20.21
CA ILE A 89 -19.26 13.82 -20.82
C ILE A 89 -18.33 13.34 -21.92
N ILE A 90 -17.77 12.15 -21.73
CA ILE A 90 -16.74 11.59 -22.59
C ILE A 90 -17.29 10.48 -23.48
N SER A 91 -17.09 10.63 -24.79
CA SER A 91 -17.49 9.64 -25.81
C SER A 91 -16.34 9.04 -26.62
N ASP A 92 -15.12 9.54 -26.42
CA ASP A 92 -13.86 8.97 -26.92
C ASP A 92 -12.72 9.19 -25.90
N SER A 93 -11.56 8.58 -26.09
CA SER A 93 -10.42 8.69 -25.19
C SER A 93 -9.85 10.12 -25.11
N ILE A 94 -9.44 10.50 -23.90
CA ILE A 94 -8.60 11.64 -23.61
C ILE A 94 -7.13 11.22 -23.79
N LEU A 95 -6.37 11.99 -24.56
CA LEU A 95 -5.02 11.67 -25.01
C LEU A 95 -4.00 12.62 -24.38
N ILE A 96 -3.22 12.13 -23.42
CA ILE A 96 -2.22 12.92 -22.69
C ILE A 96 -0.81 12.74 -23.27
N GLY A 97 -0.10 13.85 -23.45
CA GLY A 97 1.28 13.88 -23.92
C GLY A 97 2.31 13.71 -22.79
N ASN A 98 3.58 13.77 -23.15
CA ASN A 98 4.69 13.78 -22.19
C ASN A 98 4.69 15.05 -21.34
N ASP A 99 5.37 15.00 -20.19
CA ASP A 99 5.65 16.17 -19.34
C ASP A 99 4.39 16.98 -18.97
N THR A 100 3.26 16.27 -18.82
CA THR A 100 1.93 16.85 -18.68
C THR A 100 1.29 16.49 -17.34
N ILE A 101 0.70 17.50 -16.70
CA ILE A 101 -0.19 17.38 -15.55
C ILE A 101 -1.62 17.57 -16.04
N LEU A 102 -2.47 16.55 -15.87
CA LEU A 102 -3.92 16.70 -15.99
C LEU A 102 -4.50 16.76 -14.58
N GLU A 103 -4.99 17.93 -14.20
CA GLU A 103 -5.61 18.15 -12.90
C GLU A 103 -6.98 18.81 -13.01
N GLY A 104 -7.67 18.96 -11.89
CA GLY A 104 -8.93 19.69 -11.85
C GLY A 104 -9.38 19.95 -10.42
N ASP A 105 -10.45 20.73 -10.31
CA ASP A 105 -11.13 20.94 -9.04
C ASP A 105 -11.73 19.61 -8.53
N PRO A 106 -11.83 19.41 -7.19
CA PRO A 106 -12.49 18.23 -6.62
C PRO A 106 -13.95 18.04 -7.04
N THR A 107 -14.58 19.09 -7.57
CA THR A 107 -15.96 19.08 -8.10
C THR A 107 -16.04 18.90 -9.62
N ALA A 108 -14.92 18.74 -10.31
CA ALA A 108 -14.88 18.36 -11.72
C ALA A 108 -15.06 16.83 -11.85
N ILE A 109 -15.95 16.41 -12.75
CA ILE A 109 -16.27 15.00 -12.96
C ILE A 109 -16.07 14.65 -14.42
N ILE A 110 -15.12 13.75 -14.72
CA ILE A 110 -15.05 13.07 -16.01
C ILE A 110 -16.02 11.89 -15.96
N LYS A 111 -17.02 11.85 -16.86
CA LYS A 111 -18.02 10.79 -16.88
C LYS A 111 -18.09 10.14 -18.26
N LEU A 112 -17.97 8.81 -18.29
CA LEU A 112 -18.23 8.04 -19.52
C LEU A 112 -19.70 8.20 -19.95
N LYS A 113 -19.95 8.41 -21.25
CA LYS A 113 -21.30 8.48 -21.80
C LYS A 113 -22.15 7.22 -21.53
N ASP A 114 -23.46 7.38 -21.64
CA ASP A 114 -24.41 6.26 -21.62
C ASP A 114 -24.29 5.44 -22.91
N ASN A 115 -24.48 4.11 -22.82
CA ASN A 115 -24.40 3.18 -23.95
C ASN A 115 -23.11 3.38 -24.79
N ALA A 116 -21.98 3.51 -24.13
CA ALA A 116 -20.67 3.61 -24.75
C ALA A 116 -20.35 2.30 -25.49
N ASP A 117 -20.43 2.35 -26.81
CA ASP A 117 -20.10 1.20 -27.66
C ASP A 117 -18.62 1.19 -28.04
N TRP A 118 -17.77 1.13 -27.02
CA TRP A 118 -16.32 1.11 -27.21
C TRP A 118 -15.79 -0.31 -27.34
N PRO A 119 -14.78 -0.54 -28.20
CA PRO A 119 -14.12 -1.84 -28.26
C PRO A 119 -13.40 -2.15 -26.94
N ARG A 120 -13.19 -3.45 -26.71
CA ARG A 120 -12.36 -3.94 -25.59
C ARG A 120 -10.98 -3.26 -25.61
N ASN A 121 -10.44 -2.99 -24.43
CA ASN A 121 -9.14 -2.36 -24.17
C ASN A 121 -9.04 -0.88 -24.57
N LYS A 122 -10.13 -0.23 -24.97
CA LYS A 122 -10.18 1.24 -25.14
C LYS A 122 -10.43 1.93 -23.78
N PRO A 123 -9.48 2.72 -23.27
CA PRO A 123 -9.59 3.40 -21.97
C PRO A 123 -10.18 4.81 -22.10
N LEU A 124 -10.62 5.40 -20.98
CA LEU A 124 -11.06 6.80 -20.94
C LEU A 124 -9.87 7.77 -21.09
N ILE A 125 -8.76 7.53 -20.39
CA ILE A 125 -7.54 8.34 -20.47
C ILE A 125 -6.37 7.44 -20.86
N THR A 126 -5.57 7.87 -21.84
CA THR A 126 -4.38 7.14 -22.31
C THR A 126 -3.35 8.08 -22.94
N GLN A 127 -2.16 7.56 -23.21
CA GLN A 127 -1.11 8.25 -23.94
C GLN A 127 -1.52 8.70 -25.35
N MET A 128 -1.01 9.87 -25.74
CA MET A 128 -1.10 10.37 -27.11
C MET A 128 -0.19 9.59 -28.07
N ASP A 129 1.04 9.25 -27.65
CA ASP A 129 1.96 8.43 -28.42
C ASP A 129 1.85 6.95 -28.04
N LYS A 130 1.48 6.13 -29.03
CA LYS A 130 1.34 4.68 -28.89
C LYS A 130 2.67 3.98 -28.57
N ALA A 131 3.81 4.60 -28.86
CA ALA A 131 5.12 4.06 -28.52
C ALA A 131 5.40 4.08 -27.01
N GLY A 132 4.82 5.02 -26.27
CA GLY A 132 5.07 5.23 -24.84
C GLY A 132 4.95 6.70 -24.46
N SER A 133 4.86 6.99 -23.17
CA SER A 133 4.91 8.37 -22.67
C SER A 133 5.64 8.46 -21.34
N HIS A 134 6.06 9.66 -20.95
CA HIS A 134 6.77 9.86 -19.69
C HIS A 134 6.36 11.14 -18.96
N ASN A 135 6.60 11.14 -17.65
CA ASN A 135 6.39 12.30 -16.76
C ASN A 135 4.95 12.81 -16.79
N ILE A 136 4.00 11.91 -16.50
CA ILE A 136 2.57 12.22 -16.48
C ILE A 136 2.06 12.21 -15.05
N THR A 137 1.31 13.25 -14.69
CA THR A 137 0.57 13.32 -13.42
C THR A 137 -0.92 13.50 -13.69
N ILE A 138 -1.78 12.68 -13.07
CA ILE A 138 -3.23 12.82 -13.12
C ILE A 138 -3.76 12.94 -11.69
N ARG A 139 -4.44 14.05 -11.36
CA ARG A 139 -4.83 14.34 -9.97
C ARG A 139 -6.05 15.23 -9.77
N GLY A 140 -6.69 15.12 -8.60
CA GLY A 140 -7.55 16.17 -8.04
C GLY A 140 -9.02 16.16 -8.45
N PHE A 141 -9.44 15.34 -9.42
CA PHE A 141 -10.83 15.30 -9.91
C PHE A 141 -11.46 13.90 -9.82
N GLU A 142 -12.76 13.81 -10.11
CA GLU A 142 -13.55 12.56 -10.12
C GLU A 142 -13.58 11.92 -11.51
N ILE A 143 -13.48 10.58 -11.57
CA ILE A 143 -13.80 9.79 -12.77
C ILE A 143 -14.93 8.81 -12.45
N ASN A 144 -16.05 9.01 -13.13
CA ASN A 144 -17.23 8.15 -13.07
C ASN A 144 -17.31 7.25 -14.31
N GLY A 145 -16.99 5.96 -14.13
CA GLY A 145 -17.01 4.96 -15.19
C GLY A 145 -18.41 4.50 -15.66
N ASN A 146 -19.47 5.05 -15.07
CA ASN A 146 -20.86 4.94 -15.53
C ASN A 146 -21.38 3.50 -15.80
N HIS A 147 -20.99 2.53 -14.97
CA HIS A 147 -21.33 1.10 -15.09
C HIS A 147 -22.82 0.84 -15.33
N ASN A 148 -23.70 1.49 -14.55
CA ASN A 148 -25.15 1.20 -14.56
C ASN A 148 -25.86 1.64 -15.84
N LYS A 149 -25.23 2.49 -16.66
CA LYS A 149 -25.73 2.90 -17.98
C LYS A 149 -25.01 2.21 -19.14
N ASN A 150 -24.18 1.22 -18.82
CA ASN A 150 -23.36 0.46 -19.76
C ASN A 150 -23.42 -1.04 -19.41
N LEU A 151 -24.58 -1.55 -18.98
CA LEU A 151 -24.74 -2.92 -18.46
C LEU A 151 -24.59 -4.02 -19.52
N ASP A 152 -24.56 -3.66 -20.80
CA ASP A 152 -24.26 -4.55 -21.92
C ASP A 152 -22.79 -5.00 -21.93
N LYS A 153 -21.89 -4.23 -21.29
CA LYS A 153 -20.48 -4.60 -21.15
C LYS A 153 -20.24 -5.46 -19.91
N LYS A 154 -19.28 -6.38 -20.01
CA LYS A 154 -18.88 -7.24 -18.91
C LYS A 154 -17.76 -6.60 -18.07
N ARG A 155 -17.90 -6.73 -16.76
CA ARG A 155 -16.88 -6.35 -15.77
C ARG A 155 -15.63 -7.22 -15.91
N GLY A 156 -14.44 -6.64 -15.74
CA GLY A 156 -13.19 -7.41 -15.72
C GLY A 156 -12.71 -7.89 -17.10
N GLU A 157 -13.40 -7.50 -18.17
CA GLU A 157 -13.10 -7.95 -19.53
C GLU A 157 -12.35 -6.90 -20.35
N GLY A 158 -11.81 -5.84 -19.72
CA GLY A 158 -11.04 -4.78 -20.39
C GLY A 158 -11.89 -3.67 -21.02
N TYR A 159 -13.19 -3.62 -20.74
CA TYR A 159 -14.03 -2.49 -21.14
C TYR A 159 -13.90 -1.33 -20.17
N HIS A 160 -13.73 -0.12 -20.71
CA HIS A 160 -13.82 1.14 -19.98
C HIS A 160 -12.86 1.21 -18.77
N ASN A 161 -11.60 0.79 -18.98
CA ASN A 161 -10.53 1.14 -18.05
C ASN A 161 -10.46 2.67 -17.94
N LEU A 162 -10.37 3.20 -16.72
CA LEU A 162 -10.40 4.66 -16.54
C LEU A 162 -9.11 5.28 -17.06
N ILE A 163 -7.96 4.72 -16.67
CA ILE A 163 -6.64 5.17 -17.09
C ILE A 163 -5.83 3.96 -17.55
N HIS A 164 -5.18 4.05 -18.71
CA HIS A 164 -4.32 2.99 -19.22
C HIS A 164 -3.06 3.54 -19.89
N PHE A 165 -1.90 3.02 -19.51
CA PHE A 165 -0.62 3.35 -20.14
C PHE A 165 0.18 2.09 -20.52
N LEU A 166 0.97 2.20 -21.58
CA LEU A 166 1.82 1.16 -22.16
C LEU A 166 3.22 1.76 -22.42
N ASN A 167 4.29 1.00 -22.19
CA ASN A 167 5.67 1.42 -22.51
C ASN A 167 6.04 2.81 -21.94
N SER A 168 5.54 3.13 -20.75
CA SER A 168 5.60 4.48 -20.21
C SER A 168 6.49 4.56 -18.96
N SER A 169 6.84 5.76 -18.53
CA SER A 169 7.62 5.93 -17.30
C SER A 169 7.22 7.16 -16.50
N ASN A 170 7.47 7.14 -15.18
CA ASN A 170 7.18 8.26 -14.29
C ASN A 170 5.70 8.68 -14.34
N ILE A 171 4.82 7.73 -14.04
CA ILE A 171 3.35 7.93 -14.03
C ILE A 171 2.89 8.08 -12.60
N GLN A 172 2.23 9.20 -12.30
CA GLN A 172 1.65 9.48 -11.00
C GLN A 172 0.13 9.65 -11.13
N VAL A 173 -0.64 8.88 -10.37
CA VAL A 173 -2.09 9.03 -10.28
C VAL A 173 -2.47 9.15 -8.81
N HIS A 174 -2.93 10.33 -8.41
CA HIS A 174 -3.16 10.59 -7.00
C HIS A 174 -4.28 11.57 -6.69
N SER A 175 -4.79 11.53 -5.47
CA SER A 175 -5.88 12.43 -5.03
C SER A 175 -7.12 12.35 -5.94
N MET A 176 -7.38 11.19 -6.53
CA MET A 176 -8.50 10.94 -7.43
C MET A 176 -9.67 10.29 -6.68
N TYR A 177 -10.89 10.55 -7.16
CA TYR A 177 -12.04 9.69 -6.85
C TYR A 177 -12.47 8.92 -8.09
N MET A 178 -12.22 7.61 -8.12
CA MET A 178 -12.49 6.73 -9.25
C MET A 178 -13.57 5.72 -8.90
N HIS A 179 -14.68 5.69 -9.62
CA HIS A 179 -15.77 4.81 -9.21
C HIS A 179 -16.67 4.32 -10.35
N ASN A 180 -17.40 3.25 -10.04
CA ASN A 180 -18.45 2.69 -10.89
C ASN A 180 -18.02 2.39 -12.33
N GLY A 181 -16.79 1.93 -12.56
CA GLY A 181 -16.34 1.44 -13.87
C GLY A 181 -16.62 -0.04 -14.13
N HIS A 182 -16.44 -0.48 -15.37
CA HIS A 182 -16.39 -1.90 -15.77
C HIS A 182 -14.98 -2.48 -15.78
N GLY A 183 -13.98 -1.63 -15.95
CA GLY A 183 -12.58 -2.00 -16.03
C GLY A 183 -11.77 -1.59 -14.80
N ASP A 184 -10.49 -1.36 -15.04
CA ASP A 184 -9.48 -0.95 -14.09
C ASP A 184 -9.52 0.56 -13.79
N GLY A 185 -9.00 0.95 -12.62
CA GLY A 185 -8.75 2.36 -12.28
C GLY A 185 -7.54 2.88 -13.05
N LEU A 186 -6.36 2.40 -12.67
CA LEU A 186 -5.12 2.58 -13.40
C LEU A 186 -4.60 1.22 -13.85
N LYS A 187 -4.50 1.01 -15.17
CA LYS A 187 -3.80 -0.12 -15.76
C LYS A 187 -2.48 0.36 -16.38
N VAL A 188 -1.38 -0.34 -16.14
CA VAL A 188 -0.08 0.01 -16.71
C VAL A 188 0.65 -1.25 -17.17
N GLU A 189 1.22 -1.24 -18.37
CA GLU A 189 1.98 -2.36 -18.92
C GLU A 189 3.40 -1.97 -19.37
N ARG A 190 4.40 -2.82 -19.10
CA ARG A 190 5.80 -2.69 -19.54
C ARG A 190 6.37 -1.29 -19.28
N SER A 191 6.17 -0.81 -18.06
CA SER A 191 6.42 0.59 -17.70
C SER A 191 7.22 0.69 -16.41
N SER A 192 7.78 1.85 -16.10
CA SER A 192 8.58 2.04 -14.88
C SER A 192 8.21 3.27 -14.06
N ASN A 193 8.49 3.25 -12.76
CA ASN A 193 8.25 4.34 -11.82
C ASN A 193 6.77 4.76 -11.79
N ILE A 194 5.93 3.84 -11.29
CA ILE A 194 4.47 4.00 -11.24
C ILE A 194 4.06 4.27 -9.79
N GLN A 195 3.38 5.40 -9.57
CA GLN A 195 2.92 5.81 -8.25
C GLN A 195 1.40 6.00 -8.24
N PHE A 196 0.73 5.30 -7.33
CA PHE A 196 -0.73 5.31 -7.19
C PHE A 196 -1.13 5.58 -5.74
N TYR A 197 -1.49 6.81 -5.40
CA TYR A 197 -1.60 7.19 -3.99
C TYR A 197 -2.69 8.21 -3.64
N ASP A 198 -3.08 8.28 -2.38
CA ASP A 198 -4.12 9.21 -1.89
C ASP A 198 -5.45 9.11 -2.68
N ASN A 199 -5.73 7.97 -3.30
CA ASN A 199 -6.92 7.79 -4.12
C ASN A 199 -8.06 7.17 -3.33
N ARG A 200 -9.28 7.57 -3.68
CA ARG A 200 -10.51 6.84 -3.32
C ARG A 200 -10.99 6.06 -4.54
N VAL A 201 -10.97 4.73 -4.44
CA VAL A 201 -11.47 3.84 -5.50
C VAL A 201 -12.71 3.11 -5.00
N TYR A 202 -13.83 3.29 -5.69
CA TYR A 202 -15.09 2.72 -5.25
C TYR A 202 -15.76 1.87 -6.31
N LYS A 203 -15.72 0.55 -6.08
CA LYS A 203 -16.45 -0.44 -6.86
C LYS A 203 -16.15 -0.32 -8.36
N LEU A 204 -14.90 -0.52 -8.75
CA LEU A 204 -14.54 -0.70 -10.16
C LEU A 204 -14.79 -2.15 -10.60
N GLY A 205 -14.98 -2.34 -11.89
CA GLY A 205 -15.36 -3.64 -12.45
C GLY A 205 -14.19 -4.61 -12.55
N HIS A 206 -12.95 -4.15 -12.36
CA HIS A 206 -11.76 -4.98 -12.26
C HIS A 206 -10.87 -4.54 -11.09
N ASP A 207 -9.63 -4.09 -11.33
CA ASP A 207 -8.66 -3.72 -10.30
C ASP A 207 -8.59 -2.19 -10.08
N GLY A 208 -8.18 -1.75 -8.89
CA GLY A 208 -7.89 -0.33 -8.64
C GLY A 208 -6.60 0.10 -9.35
N LEU A 209 -5.51 -0.62 -9.07
CA LEU A 209 -4.25 -0.57 -9.82
C LEU A 209 -3.96 -1.96 -10.40
N TYR A 210 -3.61 -2.01 -11.68
CA TYR A 210 -3.11 -3.22 -12.34
C TYR A 210 -1.80 -2.94 -13.08
N ALA A 211 -0.68 -3.37 -12.49
CA ALA A 211 0.65 -3.24 -13.09
C ALA A 211 1.10 -4.59 -13.69
N ILE A 212 1.48 -4.57 -14.97
CA ILE A 212 1.87 -5.75 -15.75
C ILE A 212 3.27 -5.51 -16.32
N GLU A 213 4.23 -6.37 -15.99
CA GLU A 213 5.61 -6.27 -16.49
C GLU A 213 6.27 -4.91 -16.16
N CYS A 214 5.95 -4.33 -15.01
CA CYS A 214 6.43 -3.03 -14.57
C CYS A 214 7.64 -3.12 -13.62
N GLN A 215 8.37 -2.01 -13.50
CA GLN A 215 9.46 -1.84 -12.52
C GLN A 215 9.18 -0.61 -11.64
N ASN A 216 9.54 -0.66 -10.36
CA ASN A 216 9.37 0.44 -9.40
C ASN A 216 7.89 0.87 -9.30
N VAL A 217 7.07 0.02 -8.67
CA VAL A 217 5.62 0.26 -8.49
C VAL A 217 5.33 0.51 -7.03
N GLU A 218 4.73 1.65 -6.71
CA GLU A 218 4.37 2.02 -5.35
C GLU A 218 2.92 2.46 -5.27
N ALA A 219 2.16 1.86 -4.35
CA ALA A 219 0.77 2.22 -4.11
C ALA A 219 0.49 2.40 -2.62
N TRP A 220 0.11 3.62 -2.22
CA TRP A 220 -0.06 3.94 -0.81
C TRP A 220 -1.17 4.90 -0.45
N ASN A 221 -1.63 4.82 0.80
CA ASN A 221 -2.67 5.69 1.35
C ASN A 221 -3.95 5.75 0.48
N ASN A 222 -4.27 4.64 -0.21
CA ASN A 222 -5.51 4.54 -0.97
C ASN A 222 -6.62 3.94 -0.11
N ALA A 223 -7.85 4.42 -0.32
CA ALA A 223 -9.07 3.82 0.21
C ALA A 223 -9.81 3.12 -0.93
N ILE A 224 -9.82 1.78 -0.94
CA ILE A 224 -10.31 0.97 -2.06
C ILE A 224 -11.41 0.00 -1.61
N THR A 225 -12.59 0.12 -2.20
CA THR A 225 -13.67 -0.87 -2.08
C THR A 225 -13.77 -1.71 -3.35
N CYS A 226 -13.32 -2.97 -3.28
CA CYS A 226 -13.36 -3.93 -4.38
C CYS A 226 -14.80 -4.32 -4.73
N ARG A 227 -15.10 -4.39 -6.04
CA ARG A 227 -16.33 -5.01 -6.56
C ARG A 227 -16.08 -6.36 -7.22
N THR A 228 -15.17 -6.50 -8.18
CA THR A 228 -15.09 -7.79 -8.92
C THR A 228 -13.80 -8.56 -8.66
N ASN A 229 -12.65 -7.89 -8.68
CA ASN A 229 -11.35 -8.56 -8.57
C ASN A 229 -10.54 -7.99 -7.41
N SER A 230 -9.47 -7.23 -7.66
CA SER A 230 -8.54 -6.80 -6.61
C SER A 230 -8.59 -5.30 -6.38
N ALA A 231 -8.07 -4.85 -5.24
CA ALA A 231 -7.73 -3.43 -5.08
C ALA A 231 -6.46 -3.12 -5.83
N LEU A 232 -5.43 -3.95 -5.64
CA LEU A 232 -4.10 -3.79 -6.22
C LEU A 232 -3.68 -5.13 -6.82
N ARG A 233 -3.29 -5.13 -8.09
CA ARG A 233 -2.80 -6.31 -8.80
C ARG A 233 -1.44 -6.05 -9.44
N ILE A 234 -0.53 -6.97 -9.19
CA ILE A 234 0.85 -6.96 -9.66
C ILE A 234 1.07 -8.24 -10.45
N TRP A 235 1.43 -8.12 -11.72
CA TRP A 235 1.73 -9.27 -12.57
C TRP A 235 3.10 -9.09 -13.23
N ASN A 236 4.01 -10.05 -13.01
CA ASN A 236 5.37 -10.05 -13.58
C ASN A 236 6.13 -8.73 -13.37
N SER A 237 5.82 -8.00 -12.29
CA SER A 237 6.40 -6.69 -11.97
C SER A 237 7.28 -6.78 -10.73
N ASN A 238 8.33 -5.96 -10.66
CA ASN A 238 9.33 -6.02 -9.58
C ASN A 238 9.61 -4.63 -8.99
N HIS A 239 10.32 -4.60 -7.85
CA HIS A 239 10.58 -3.40 -7.04
C HIS A 239 9.25 -2.76 -6.62
N VAL A 240 8.43 -3.55 -5.90
CA VAL A 240 7.05 -3.20 -5.60
C VAL A 240 6.86 -2.92 -4.12
N LYS A 241 6.15 -1.83 -3.79
CA LYS A 241 5.73 -1.49 -2.43
C LYS A 241 4.25 -1.17 -2.38
N LEU A 242 3.49 -1.93 -1.60
CA LEU A 242 2.06 -1.69 -1.40
C LEU A 242 1.82 -1.43 0.08
N HIS A 243 1.53 -0.19 0.47
CA HIS A 243 1.49 0.16 1.89
C HIS A 243 0.49 1.21 2.34
N ASP A 244 0.12 1.17 3.62
CA ASP A 244 -0.80 2.12 4.24
C ASP A 244 -2.16 2.23 3.52
N ASN A 245 -2.59 1.19 2.80
CA ASN A 245 -3.88 1.18 2.10
C ASN A 245 -4.99 0.64 3.01
N LEU A 246 -6.19 1.22 2.88
CA LEU A 246 -7.43 0.69 3.43
C LEU A 246 -8.19 -0.04 2.32
N ILE A 247 -8.25 -1.36 2.41
CA ILE A 247 -8.85 -2.22 1.38
C ILE A 247 -10.00 -3.00 1.97
N ASN A 248 -11.15 -2.91 1.32
CA ASN A 248 -12.30 -3.73 1.67
C ASN A 248 -13.13 -4.17 0.48
N SER A 249 -14.13 -4.98 0.75
CA SER A 249 -15.19 -5.28 -0.20
C SER A 249 -16.55 -5.17 0.50
N PHE A 250 -17.61 -5.50 -0.24
CA PHE A 250 -18.97 -5.53 0.27
C PHE A 250 -19.55 -6.93 0.09
N TYR A 251 -20.43 -7.33 0.99
CA TYR A 251 -21.05 -8.65 0.90
C TYR A 251 -22.14 -8.66 -0.18
N HIS A 252 -21.82 -9.18 -1.37
CA HIS A 252 -22.75 -9.31 -2.48
C HIS A 252 -22.30 -10.44 -3.41
N TRP A 253 -23.22 -11.12 -4.10
CA TRP A 253 -22.89 -12.22 -5.02
C TRP A 253 -21.97 -11.77 -6.17
N SER A 254 -22.01 -10.48 -6.49
CA SER A 254 -21.18 -9.86 -7.53
C SER A 254 -19.85 -9.35 -7.00
N ALA A 255 -19.64 -9.38 -5.68
CA ALA A 255 -18.38 -9.11 -5.01
C ALA A 255 -17.40 -10.23 -5.38
N GLY A 256 -16.11 -9.95 -5.51
CA GLY A 256 -15.17 -10.99 -5.95
C GLY A 256 -13.72 -10.59 -5.69
N GLY A 257 -12.84 -11.59 -5.85
CA GLY A 257 -11.39 -11.45 -5.87
C GLY A 257 -10.73 -11.17 -4.52
N PRO A 258 -9.38 -11.13 -4.52
CA PRO A 258 -8.59 -10.85 -3.34
C PRO A 258 -8.56 -9.34 -3.02
N GLY A 259 -8.06 -8.95 -1.84
CA GLY A 259 -7.70 -7.55 -1.61
C GLY A 259 -6.50 -7.14 -2.48
N ILE A 260 -5.41 -7.89 -2.38
CA ILE A 260 -4.18 -7.71 -3.18
C ILE A 260 -3.87 -9.00 -3.92
N GLN A 261 -3.53 -8.89 -5.21
CA GLN A 261 -3.08 -10.03 -6.03
C GLN A 261 -1.65 -9.82 -6.51
N ILE A 262 -0.77 -10.81 -6.26
CA ILE A 262 0.60 -10.84 -6.74
C ILE A 262 0.79 -12.11 -7.56
N GLN A 263 0.98 -11.95 -8.87
CA GLN A 263 0.94 -13.04 -9.84
C GLN A 263 2.25 -13.14 -10.62
N LYS A 264 2.80 -14.34 -10.70
CA LYS A 264 4.00 -14.69 -11.47
C LYS A 264 3.67 -15.73 -12.54
N THR A 265 4.06 -15.43 -13.77
CA THR A 265 4.10 -16.38 -14.89
C THR A 265 5.43 -16.32 -15.64
N THR A 266 6.02 -15.12 -15.76
CA THR A 266 7.28 -14.83 -16.46
C THR A 266 8.00 -13.69 -15.73
N GLY A 267 9.21 -13.32 -16.16
CA GLY A 267 9.97 -12.21 -15.56
C GLY A 267 10.45 -12.49 -14.13
N VAL A 268 11.16 -11.53 -13.53
CA VAL A 268 11.68 -11.62 -12.16
C VAL A 268 10.73 -10.91 -11.19
N MET A 269 10.42 -11.54 -10.06
CA MET A 269 9.60 -11.01 -8.97
C MET A 269 10.23 -11.41 -7.63
N ASN A 270 11.26 -10.67 -7.24
CA ASN A 270 12.07 -10.96 -6.06
C ASN A 270 12.30 -9.77 -5.11
N ASP A 271 11.63 -8.65 -5.36
CA ASP A 271 11.66 -7.45 -4.54
C ASP A 271 10.24 -6.87 -4.44
N ILE A 272 9.45 -7.41 -3.51
CA ILE A 272 8.05 -7.05 -3.30
C ILE A 272 7.78 -6.95 -1.80
N GLU A 273 7.30 -5.80 -1.35
CA GLU A 273 6.98 -5.50 0.04
C GLU A 273 5.52 -5.06 0.18
N VAL A 274 4.78 -5.67 1.10
CA VAL A 274 3.37 -5.35 1.38
C VAL A 274 3.22 -5.09 2.87
N TYR A 275 2.99 -3.84 3.25
CA TYR A 275 3.05 -3.47 4.66
C TYR A 275 2.13 -2.36 5.11
N ASN A 276 1.84 -2.30 6.41
CA ASN A 276 0.97 -1.27 7.00
C ASN A 276 -0.45 -1.18 6.42
N ASN A 277 -0.91 -2.15 5.63
CA ASN A 277 -2.26 -2.12 5.06
C ASN A 277 -3.28 -2.62 6.09
N THR A 278 -4.50 -2.10 5.98
CA THR A 278 -5.69 -2.65 6.64
C THR A 278 -6.58 -3.29 5.59
N ILE A 279 -6.64 -4.62 5.59
CA ILE A 279 -7.36 -5.41 4.57
C ILE A 279 -8.49 -6.16 5.27
N HIS A 280 -9.73 -5.84 4.94
CA HIS A 280 -10.85 -6.34 5.71
C HIS A 280 -12.11 -6.59 4.91
N ASN A 281 -12.95 -7.51 5.40
CA ASN A 281 -14.23 -7.83 4.76
C ASN A 281 -14.11 -8.13 3.25
N THR A 282 -12.95 -8.63 2.81
CA THR A 282 -12.75 -9.06 1.43
C THR A 282 -13.64 -10.27 1.15
N TYR A 283 -14.12 -10.37 -0.08
CA TYR A 283 -14.90 -11.53 -0.48
C TYR A 283 -13.98 -12.74 -0.71
N GLY A 284 -12.98 -12.61 -1.59
CA GLY A 284 -11.87 -13.55 -1.68
C GLY A 284 -10.84 -13.37 -0.54
N PRO A 285 -9.63 -13.93 -0.68
CA PRO A 285 -8.61 -13.82 0.35
C PRO A 285 -8.14 -12.36 0.52
N GLY A 286 -7.54 -12.03 1.66
CA GLY A 286 -6.93 -10.71 1.85
C GLY A 286 -5.80 -10.46 0.83
N ILE A 287 -4.88 -11.42 0.71
CA ILE A 287 -3.83 -11.45 -0.30
C ILE A 287 -3.85 -12.79 -1.03
N TRP A 288 -3.71 -12.75 -2.34
CA TRP A 288 -3.44 -13.91 -3.19
C TRP A 288 -2.07 -13.79 -3.85
N LEU A 289 -1.14 -14.63 -3.41
CA LEU A 289 0.22 -14.73 -3.93
C LEU A 289 0.35 -16.02 -4.75
N LEU A 290 0.57 -15.93 -6.06
CA LEU A 290 0.66 -17.11 -6.91
C LEU A 290 1.77 -17.03 -7.95
N GLY A 291 2.54 -18.11 -8.08
CA GLY A 291 3.37 -18.40 -9.23
C GLY A 291 2.88 -19.66 -9.94
N TYR A 292 2.73 -19.61 -11.27
CA TYR A 292 2.27 -20.73 -12.09
C TYR A 292 2.81 -20.64 -13.52
N GLY A 293 2.46 -21.60 -14.37
CA GLY A 293 2.90 -21.66 -15.76
C GLY A 293 4.14 -22.52 -15.93
N ASN A 294 5.13 -22.06 -16.70
CA ASN A 294 6.37 -22.79 -16.92
C ASN A 294 7.22 -22.86 -15.65
N PHE A 295 8.16 -23.81 -15.61
CA PHE A 295 9.19 -23.82 -14.56
C PHE A 295 9.97 -22.50 -14.56
N TYR A 296 10.27 -22.01 -13.37
CA TYR A 296 11.16 -20.86 -13.13
C TYR A 296 12.11 -21.20 -11.99
N PRO A 297 13.37 -20.73 -12.08
CA PRO A 297 14.35 -20.92 -11.02
C PRO A 297 14.04 -20.01 -9.81
N ARG A 298 14.70 -20.28 -8.67
CA ARG A 298 14.32 -19.72 -7.35
C ARG A 298 14.41 -18.19 -7.32
N GLU A 299 15.46 -17.68 -7.95
CA GLU A 299 15.89 -16.28 -7.98
C GLU A 299 14.88 -15.39 -8.71
N GLU A 300 14.03 -15.96 -9.57
CA GLU A 300 12.99 -15.25 -10.30
C GLU A 300 11.69 -15.05 -9.49
N ALA A 301 11.47 -15.77 -8.40
CA ALA A 301 10.21 -15.72 -7.64
C ALA A 301 10.46 -15.98 -6.16
N GLN A 302 11.04 -14.99 -5.46
CA GLN A 302 11.40 -15.15 -4.05
C GLN A 302 11.19 -13.88 -3.21
N ASP A 303 11.42 -13.98 -1.91
CA ASP A 303 11.63 -12.84 -0.99
C ASP A 303 10.49 -11.81 -0.92
N VAL A 304 9.26 -12.20 -1.28
CA VAL A 304 8.06 -11.39 -1.03
C VAL A 304 7.90 -11.21 0.49
N TYR A 305 7.89 -9.95 0.94
CA TYR A 305 7.82 -9.59 2.36
C TYR A 305 6.49 -8.93 2.72
N ILE A 306 5.67 -9.64 3.48
CA ILE A 306 4.34 -9.21 3.90
C ILE A 306 4.37 -8.95 5.39
N HIS A 307 4.36 -7.69 5.83
CA HIS A 307 4.55 -7.39 7.24
C HIS A 307 3.73 -6.25 7.77
N HIS A 308 3.43 -6.28 9.07
CA HIS A 308 2.75 -5.15 9.70
C HIS A 308 1.42 -4.82 9.01
N ASN A 309 0.67 -5.82 8.54
CA ASN A 309 -0.68 -5.61 8.03
C ASN A 309 -1.70 -6.04 9.07
N ILE A 310 -2.90 -5.48 8.97
CA ILE A 310 -4.08 -5.87 9.73
C ILE A 310 -5.04 -6.57 8.77
N PHE A 311 -5.41 -7.80 9.10
CA PHE A 311 -6.44 -8.57 8.42
C PHE A 311 -7.60 -8.84 9.36
N TYR A 312 -8.82 -8.44 8.99
CA TYR A 312 -9.99 -8.88 9.74
C TYR A 312 -11.19 -9.21 8.86
N SER A 313 -11.89 -10.28 9.22
CA SER A 313 -13.07 -10.75 8.47
C SER A 313 -12.83 -10.93 6.96
N THR A 314 -11.63 -11.28 6.52
CA THR A 314 -11.32 -11.58 5.12
C THR A 314 -11.81 -12.97 4.72
N GLY A 315 -12.08 -13.18 3.43
CA GLY A 315 -12.43 -14.51 2.91
C GLY A 315 -13.92 -14.87 3.02
N THR A 316 -14.81 -13.90 2.89
CA THR A 316 -16.25 -14.08 3.14
C THR A 316 -17.06 -14.72 2.00
N ASN A 317 -16.42 -15.13 0.91
CA ASN A 317 -17.08 -15.68 -0.28
C ASN A 317 -17.64 -17.11 -0.03
N PRO A 318 -18.96 -17.34 -0.21
CA PRO A 318 -19.59 -18.64 -0.06
C PRO A 318 -19.47 -19.55 -1.28
N SER A 319 -18.91 -19.09 -2.39
CA SER A 319 -18.88 -19.80 -3.68
C SER A 319 -17.51 -20.39 -4.03
N ILE A 320 -16.43 -20.02 -3.32
CA ILE A 320 -15.06 -20.53 -3.52
C ILE A 320 -14.47 -21.04 -2.21
N ASP A 321 -13.47 -21.92 -2.31
CA ASP A 321 -12.78 -22.56 -1.17
C ASP A 321 -11.41 -21.93 -0.87
N TRP A 322 -10.80 -21.25 -1.85
CA TRP A 322 -9.53 -20.55 -1.75
C TRP A 322 -9.67 -19.15 -1.11
N VAL A 323 -10.25 -19.10 0.07
CA VAL A 323 -10.36 -17.89 0.91
C VAL A 323 -9.42 -17.95 2.10
N GLY A 324 -9.10 -16.81 2.69
CA GLY A 324 -8.14 -16.71 3.80
C GLY A 324 -7.73 -15.29 4.15
N GLY A 325 -6.78 -15.16 5.07
CA GLY A 325 -5.93 -13.97 5.18
C GLY A 325 -5.01 -13.87 3.96
N ILE A 326 -4.09 -14.82 3.85
CA ILE A 326 -3.12 -14.95 2.75
C ILE A 326 -3.22 -16.36 2.16
N VAL A 327 -3.48 -16.44 0.85
CA VAL A 327 -3.40 -17.68 0.08
C VAL A 327 -2.17 -17.59 -0.81
N ALA A 328 -1.21 -18.48 -0.60
CA ALA A 328 0.12 -18.43 -1.21
C ALA A 328 0.50 -19.71 -1.93
N SER A 329 1.14 -19.59 -3.09
CA SER A 329 1.79 -20.69 -3.80
C SER A 329 2.85 -20.18 -4.77
N GLY A 330 3.91 -20.97 -5.02
CA GLY A 330 4.84 -20.70 -6.14
C GLY A 330 5.86 -19.58 -5.91
N PHE A 331 6.09 -19.15 -4.66
CA PHE A 331 7.18 -18.24 -4.31
C PHE A 331 8.09 -18.89 -3.26
N TYR A 332 9.39 -18.62 -3.37
CA TYR A 332 10.41 -19.09 -2.44
C TYR A 332 10.67 -18.04 -1.36
N ASN A 333 11.06 -18.46 -0.15
CA ASN A 333 11.48 -17.57 0.93
C ASN A 333 10.49 -16.42 1.23
N THR A 334 9.18 -16.63 1.02
CA THR A 334 8.17 -15.64 1.38
C THR A 334 8.22 -15.40 2.89
N ARG A 335 8.25 -14.14 3.32
CA ARG A 335 8.25 -13.77 4.74
C ARG A 335 6.93 -13.10 5.09
N ILE A 336 6.23 -13.64 6.07
CA ILE A 336 4.98 -13.10 6.60
C ILE A 336 5.24 -12.78 8.07
N GLU A 337 5.48 -11.51 8.40
CA GLU A 337 5.94 -11.13 9.74
C GLU A 337 5.16 -10.00 10.40
N ASN A 338 4.98 -10.04 11.71
CA ASN A 338 4.42 -8.92 12.48
C ASN A 338 3.03 -8.49 11.97
N ASN A 339 2.20 -9.38 11.44
CA ASN A 339 0.83 -9.08 11.03
C ASN A 339 -0.17 -9.43 12.15
N VAL A 340 -1.38 -8.89 12.06
CA VAL A 340 -2.53 -9.33 12.88
C VAL A 340 -3.60 -9.91 11.97
N PHE A 341 -4.10 -11.10 12.30
CA PHE A 341 -5.23 -11.76 11.66
C PHE A 341 -6.31 -12.00 12.70
N ASP A 342 -7.49 -11.41 12.51
CA ASP A 342 -8.61 -11.52 13.44
C ASP A 342 -9.92 -11.87 12.72
N GLY A 343 -10.53 -13.01 13.07
CA GLY A 343 -11.82 -13.37 12.48
C GLY A 343 -11.74 -13.71 11.00
N VAL A 344 -10.57 -14.08 10.49
CA VAL A 344 -10.38 -14.45 9.08
C VAL A 344 -11.02 -15.81 8.80
N TYR A 345 -11.68 -15.95 7.65
CA TYR A 345 -12.33 -17.20 7.25
C TYR A 345 -11.30 -18.18 6.68
N HIS A 346 -11.49 -19.47 6.92
CA HIS A 346 -10.61 -20.59 6.53
C HIS A 346 -9.31 -20.70 7.34
N ALA A 347 -8.40 -19.75 7.19
CA ALA A 347 -7.14 -19.64 7.94
C ALA A 347 -6.42 -18.31 7.63
N ALA A 348 -5.47 -17.93 8.49
CA ALA A 348 -4.65 -16.74 8.32
C ALA A 348 -3.66 -16.89 7.16
N VAL A 349 -2.96 -18.01 7.08
CA VAL A 349 -1.99 -18.30 6.01
C VAL A 349 -2.21 -19.70 5.47
N ILE A 350 -2.28 -19.83 4.14
CA ILE A 350 -2.62 -21.09 3.46
C ILE A 350 -1.70 -21.33 2.28
N HIS A 351 -1.12 -22.53 2.19
CA HIS A 351 -0.59 -23.06 0.93
C HIS A 351 -1.67 -23.87 0.23
N MET A 352 -2.15 -23.38 -0.92
CA MET A 352 -3.08 -24.11 -1.79
C MET A 352 -3.13 -23.51 -3.20
N TYR A 353 -3.60 -24.31 -4.16
CA TYR A 353 -3.96 -23.81 -5.49
C TYR A 353 -5.46 -23.51 -5.55
N PRO A 354 -5.86 -22.37 -6.14
CA PRO A 354 -7.27 -22.08 -6.37
C PRO A 354 -7.94 -23.12 -7.25
N THR A 355 -9.12 -23.57 -6.84
CA THR A 355 -9.97 -24.47 -7.64
C THR A 355 -10.94 -23.67 -8.51
N GLY A 356 -11.52 -24.32 -9.53
CA GLY A 356 -12.55 -23.71 -10.38
C GLY A 356 -12.03 -22.89 -11.57
N TYR A 357 -10.72 -22.96 -11.85
CA TYR A 357 -10.11 -22.39 -13.04
C TYR A 357 -9.87 -23.46 -14.10
N SER A 358 -10.04 -23.12 -15.38
CA SER A 358 -9.71 -24.01 -16.51
C SER A 358 -8.20 -24.11 -16.77
N ILE A 359 -7.44 -23.13 -16.28
CA ILE A 359 -5.99 -23.11 -16.35
C ILE A 359 -5.38 -23.77 -15.11
N ASP A 360 -4.28 -24.48 -15.33
CA ASP A 360 -3.50 -25.06 -14.24
C ASP A 360 -2.69 -23.97 -13.55
N LEU A 361 -3.10 -23.64 -12.32
CA LEU A 361 -2.46 -22.64 -11.46
C LEU A 361 -1.37 -23.23 -10.55
N SER A 362 -0.98 -24.50 -10.75
CA SER A 362 0.13 -25.10 -10.02
C SER A 362 1.49 -24.65 -10.56
N PRO A 363 2.43 -24.27 -9.68
CA PRO A 363 3.83 -24.11 -10.05
C PRO A 363 4.47 -25.46 -10.38
N LYS A 364 5.51 -25.44 -11.23
CA LYS A 364 6.19 -26.66 -11.70
C LYS A 364 7.43 -27.06 -10.91
N GLY A 365 7.87 -26.22 -9.97
CA GLY A 365 8.97 -26.51 -9.07
C GLY A 365 8.51 -27.16 -7.76
N THR A 366 9.47 -27.34 -6.85
CA THR A 366 9.25 -27.77 -5.46
C THR A 366 10.16 -26.97 -4.54
N GLY A 367 10.03 -27.15 -3.22
CA GLY A 367 10.87 -26.49 -2.23
C GLY A 367 10.48 -25.04 -1.95
N TYR A 368 9.22 -24.68 -2.23
CA TYR A 368 8.66 -23.37 -1.92
C TYR A 368 8.57 -23.21 -0.39
N THR A 369 9.18 -22.17 0.14
CA THR A 369 9.28 -21.93 1.58
C THR A 369 8.54 -20.65 1.95
N THR A 370 7.79 -20.70 3.05
CA THR A 370 7.18 -19.51 3.65
C THR A 370 7.50 -19.47 5.14
N ILE A 371 8.13 -18.38 5.57
CA ILE A 371 8.43 -18.08 6.96
C ILE A 371 7.28 -17.25 7.51
N VAL A 372 6.62 -17.74 8.56
CA VAL A 372 5.53 -17.04 9.25
C VAL A 372 6.00 -16.79 10.68
N ARG A 373 6.25 -15.53 11.01
CA ARG A 373 6.94 -15.17 12.26
C ARG A 373 6.35 -13.95 12.95
N ASN A 374 6.29 -13.94 14.28
CA ASN A 374 5.81 -12.79 15.06
C ASN A 374 4.41 -12.30 14.68
N ASN A 375 3.56 -13.12 14.07
CA ASN A 375 2.19 -12.73 13.76
C ASN A 375 1.28 -13.01 14.95
N ILE A 376 0.18 -12.27 15.05
CA ILE A 376 -0.92 -12.61 15.96
C ILE A 376 -2.07 -13.15 15.11
N ILE A 377 -2.49 -14.38 15.37
CA ILE A 377 -3.54 -15.09 14.63
C ILE A 377 -4.63 -15.53 15.59
N VAL A 378 -5.78 -14.86 15.53
CA VAL A 378 -6.87 -15.10 16.46
C VAL A 378 -8.21 -15.27 15.78
N ASN A 379 -9.09 -16.00 16.47
CA ASN A 379 -10.51 -16.10 16.14
C ASN A 379 -10.80 -16.57 14.70
N THR A 380 -9.91 -17.36 14.08
CA THR A 380 -10.18 -17.81 12.70
C THR A 380 -11.50 -18.57 12.63
N LEU A 381 -12.23 -18.36 11.54
CA LEU A 381 -13.60 -18.85 11.35
C LEU A 381 -13.65 -19.95 10.28
N PRO A 382 -14.62 -20.88 10.35
CA PRO A 382 -14.87 -21.79 9.24
C PRO A 382 -15.20 -20.98 7.98
N ARG A 383 -14.64 -21.38 6.84
CA ARG A 383 -15.00 -20.76 5.56
C ARG A 383 -16.46 -21.06 5.22
N LYS A 384 -17.10 -20.27 4.35
CA LYS A 384 -18.51 -20.44 4.03
C LYS A 384 -18.80 -21.61 3.08
N LYS A 385 -17.97 -21.82 2.07
CA LYS A 385 -18.07 -22.98 1.16
C LYS A 385 -17.47 -24.21 1.82
N GLU A 386 -18.21 -25.31 1.94
CA GLU A 386 -17.71 -26.55 2.57
C GLU A 386 -17.02 -26.28 3.93
N PRO A 387 -17.77 -25.80 4.95
CA PRO A 387 -17.21 -25.28 6.20
C PRO A 387 -16.57 -26.35 7.11
N SER A 388 -16.96 -27.62 6.96
CA SER A 388 -16.56 -28.69 7.88
C SER A 388 -15.04 -28.85 7.94
N GLY A 389 -14.48 -28.85 9.16
CA GLY A 389 -13.05 -29.01 9.38
C GLY A 389 -12.19 -27.86 8.84
N THR A 390 -12.69 -26.62 8.88
CA THR A 390 -11.96 -25.40 8.47
C THR A 390 -12.00 -24.33 9.58
N GLY A 391 -11.13 -23.33 9.47
CA GLY A 391 -10.93 -22.32 10.52
C GLY A 391 -9.67 -22.58 11.34
N TYR A 392 -8.55 -22.94 10.68
CA TYR A 392 -7.27 -23.14 11.36
C TYR A 392 -6.51 -21.81 11.48
N GLY A 393 -5.41 -21.76 12.24
CA GLY A 393 -4.46 -20.65 12.17
C GLY A 393 -3.69 -20.67 10.85
N VAL A 394 -2.96 -21.76 10.60
CA VAL A 394 -2.15 -21.97 9.37
C VAL A 394 -2.46 -23.34 8.76
N ILE A 395 -2.54 -23.42 7.42
CA ILE A 395 -2.83 -24.66 6.70
C ILE A 395 -1.83 -24.88 5.56
N ASN A 396 -1.25 -26.09 5.50
CA ASN A 396 -0.53 -26.56 4.33
C ASN A 396 -1.32 -27.66 3.59
N TYR A 397 -1.95 -27.33 2.47
CA TYR A 397 -2.56 -28.34 1.60
C TYR A 397 -1.58 -28.92 0.58
N LEU A 398 -0.33 -28.42 0.54
CA LEU A 398 0.69 -28.75 -0.46
C LEU A 398 2.01 -29.27 0.16
N PRO A 399 1.99 -30.17 1.17
CA PRO A 399 3.19 -30.55 1.93
C PRO A 399 4.27 -31.25 1.11
N GLY A 400 3.95 -31.78 -0.08
CA GLY A 400 4.92 -32.38 -0.99
C GLY A 400 5.79 -31.37 -1.75
N THR A 401 5.37 -30.10 -1.85
CA THR A 401 6.07 -29.08 -2.64
C THR A 401 6.31 -27.77 -1.89
N HIS A 402 5.54 -27.51 -0.83
CA HIS A 402 5.61 -26.30 -0.02
C HIS A 402 5.83 -26.63 1.46
N THR A 403 6.63 -25.79 2.13
CA THR A 403 6.96 -25.93 3.55
C THR A 403 6.78 -24.60 4.28
N PHE A 404 6.21 -24.67 5.49
CA PHE A 404 6.21 -23.55 6.42
C PHE A 404 7.36 -23.65 7.41
N VAL A 405 7.96 -22.50 7.75
CA VAL A 405 8.75 -22.29 8.95
C VAL A 405 7.92 -21.36 9.84
N LEU A 406 7.48 -21.84 10.99
CA LEU A 406 6.59 -21.13 11.91
C LEU A 406 7.36 -20.78 13.18
N GLU A 407 7.47 -19.48 13.51
CA GLU A 407 8.29 -19.03 14.64
C GLU A 407 7.66 -17.88 15.44
N ASN A 408 7.52 -18.06 16.75
CA ASN A 408 7.09 -17.00 17.67
C ASN A 408 5.81 -16.25 17.24
N ASN A 409 4.87 -16.94 16.59
CA ASN A 409 3.52 -16.41 16.38
C ASN A 409 2.69 -16.58 17.65
N CYS A 410 1.73 -15.69 17.89
CA CYS A 410 0.72 -15.86 18.93
C CYS A 410 -0.58 -16.37 18.30
N LEU A 411 -1.08 -17.52 18.78
CA LEU A 411 -2.32 -18.13 18.29
C LEU A 411 -3.33 -18.29 19.41
N TYR A 412 -4.55 -17.79 19.21
CA TYR A 412 -5.60 -17.84 20.22
C TYR A 412 -7.00 -18.00 19.63
N ASN A 413 -7.79 -18.91 20.19
CA ASN A 413 -9.21 -19.11 19.85
C ASN A 413 -9.49 -19.39 18.35
N ASN A 414 -8.62 -20.13 17.67
CA ASN A 414 -8.82 -20.53 16.27
C ASN A 414 -9.77 -21.74 16.17
N LYS A 415 -10.82 -21.66 15.33
CA LYS A 415 -11.98 -22.55 15.43
C LYS A 415 -11.70 -24.05 15.24
N ALA A 416 -10.86 -24.42 14.28
CA ALA A 416 -10.51 -25.81 13.97
C ALA A 416 -9.17 -26.24 14.58
N GLY A 417 -8.44 -25.30 15.20
CA GLY A 417 -7.12 -25.51 15.79
C GLY A 417 -6.04 -24.60 15.19
N ASN A 418 -4.82 -24.76 15.66
CA ASN A 418 -3.72 -23.86 15.28
C ASN A 418 -3.14 -24.20 13.91
N TYR A 419 -2.96 -25.49 13.61
CA TYR A 419 -2.27 -25.93 12.40
C TYR A 419 -2.94 -27.11 11.72
N LYS A 420 -2.77 -27.21 10.41
CA LYS A 420 -3.05 -28.41 9.61
C LYS A 420 -1.86 -28.70 8.68
N ASN A 421 -1.31 -29.91 8.78
CA ASN A 421 -0.13 -30.38 8.02
C ASN A 421 1.12 -29.47 8.14
N CYS A 422 1.26 -28.80 9.28
CA CYS A 422 2.44 -28.02 9.67
C CYS A 422 2.46 -27.93 11.21
N THR A 423 3.59 -27.53 11.79
CA THR A 423 3.78 -27.47 13.25
C THR A 423 4.78 -26.38 13.61
N SER A 424 4.67 -25.83 14.81
CA SER A 424 5.66 -24.94 15.43
C SER A 424 6.06 -25.46 16.81
N THR A 425 7.31 -25.23 17.19
CA THR A 425 7.82 -25.50 18.55
C THR A 425 8.05 -24.22 19.36
N THR A 426 7.91 -23.03 18.77
CA THR A 426 8.23 -21.74 19.40
C THR A 426 7.06 -20.76 19.45
N ASP A 427 5.93 -21.11 18.83
CA ASP A 427 4.70 -20.30 18.87
C ASP A 427 4.06 -20.28 20.27
N ILE A 428 3.34 -19.20 20.56
CA ILE A 428 2.70 -18.89 21.82
C ILE A 428 1.20 -19.15 21.70
N TYR A 429 0.59 -19.73 22.74
CA TYR A 429 -0.82 -20.12 22.76
C TYR A 429 -1.57 -19.42 23.90
N ALA A 430 -1.72 -18.09 23.80
CA ALA A 430 -2.32 -17.26 24.83
C ALA A 430 -3.11 -16.10 24.23
N ASP A 431 -4.07 -15.57 24.99
CA ASP A 431 -4.78 -14.34 24.60
C ASP A 431 -3.77 -13.20 24.40
N PRO A 432 -3.73 -12.53 23.23
CA PRO A 432 -2.81 -11.41 23.00
C PRO A 432 -3.15 -10.17 23.84
N LEU A 433 -4.30 -10.12 24.52
CA LEU A 433 -4.73 -9.01 25.37
C LEU A 433 -4.69 -7.66 24.62
N PHE A 434 -5.42 -7.58 23.52
CA PHE A 434 -5.56 -6.32 22.78
C PHE A 434 -6.23 -5.23 23.62
N ALA A 435 -5.86 -3.99 23.33
CA ALA A 435 -6.44 -2.77 23.89
C ALA A 435 -7.97 -2.73 23.69
N ASN A 436 -8.41 -2.81 22.43
CA ASN A 436 -9.81 -2.84 22.06
C ASN A 436 -9.99 -3.54 20.70
N GLN A 437 -10.11 -4.86 20.74
CA GLN A 437 -10.29 -5.69 19.56
C GLN A 437 -11.55 -5.35 18.74
N LYS A 438 -12.64 -4.96 19.40
CA LYS A 438 -13.92 -4.66 18.75
C LYS A 438 -13.82 -3.47 17.80
N ASP A 439 -13.01 -2.47 18.18
CA ASP A 439 -12.74 -1.29 17.36
C ASP A 439 -11.44 -1.43 16.56
N HIS A 440 -10.90 -2.65 16.46
CA HIS A 440 -9.68 -2.99 15.73
C HIS A 440 -8.42 -2.24 16.22
N ASP A 441 -8.40 -1.83 17.50
CA ASP A 441 -7.19 -1.38 18.19
C ASP A 441 -6.41 -2.59 18.73
N TYR A 442 -5.47 -3.05 17.90
CA TYR A 442 -4.62 -4.20 18.19
C TYR A 442 -3.33 -3.86 18.95
N HIS A 443 -3.21 -2.68 19.54
CA HIS A 443 -2.12 -2.44 20.49
C HIS A 443 -2.24 -3.43 21.66
N LEU A 444 -1.10 -3.90 22.14
CA LEU A 444 -1.03 -4.84 23.25
C LEU A 444 -1.28 -4.09 24.56
N LYS A 445 -2.12 -4.62 25.45
CA LYS A 445 -2.26 -4.04 26.79
C LYS A 445 -0.93 -4.10 27.54
N SER A 446 -0.61 -3.03 28.26
CA SER A 446 0.63 -2.93 29.02
C SER A 446 0.49 -2.10 30.29
N THR A 447 1.02 -2.64 31.40
CA THR A 447 1.24 -1.91 32.66
C THR A 447 2.30 -0.80 32.51
N GLY A 448 3.23 -0.97 31.56
CA GLY A 448 4.25 0.01 31.22
C GLY A 448 3.65 1.14 30.41
N GLY A 449 2.84 0.78 29.42
CA GLY A 449 1.97 1.67 28.68
C GLY A 449 1.94 1.33 27.20
N ARG A 450 0.81 1.64 26.57
CA ARG A 450 0.59 1.50 25.13
C ARG A 450 0.19 2.84 24.51
N TRP A 451 0.45 2.98 23.22
CA TRP A 451 -0.03 4.12 22.46
C TRP A 451 -1.53 3.97 22.16
N ASN A 452 -2.31 5.04 22.30
CA ASN A 452 -3.75 5.04 21.97
C ASN A 452 -4.08 5.91 20.73
N GLY A 453 -3.07 6.28 19.94
CA GLY A 453 -3.20 7.24 18.84
C GLY A 453 -2.88 8.69 19.22
N LYS A 454 -2.84 9.03 20.51
CA LYS A 454 -2.60 10.40 21.01
C LYS A 454 -1.61 10.50 22.15
N THR A 455 -1.69 9.58 23.11
CA THR A 455 -0.88 9.57 24.33
C THR A 455 -0.59 8.13 24.76
N TRP A 456 0.44 7.96 25.59
CA TRP A 456 0.69 6.69 26.29
C TRP A 456 -0.30 6.50 27.44
N VAL A 457 -0.95 5.34 27.49
CA VAL A 457 -1.90 4.95 28.55
C VAL A 457 -1.47 3.64 29.19
N LYS A 458 -1.68 3.51 30.50
CA LYS A 458 -1.38 2.27 31.25
C LYS A 458 -2.63 1.41 31.37
N ASP A 459 -2.46 0.11 31.18
CA ASP A 459 -3.48 -0.89 31.43
C ASP A 459 -3.19 -1.64 32.76
N LEU A 460 -4.17 -2.41 33.24
CA LEU A 460 -4.05 -3.18 34.49
C LEU A 460 -3.26 -4.49 34.33
N VAL A 461 -3.02 -4.91 33.09
CA VAL A 461 -2.38 -6.17 32.75
C VAL A 461 -1.45 -5.96 31.55
N SER A 462 -0.42 -6.80 31.46
CA SER A 462 0.51 -6.82 30.32
C SER A 462 0.28 -8.04 29.46
N SER A 463 0.27 -7.82 28.15
CA SER A 463 0.15 -8.88 27.15
C SER A 463 1.33 -9.85 27.21
N PRO A 464 1.10 -11.17 27.02
CA PRO A 464 2.19 -12.14 26.84
C PRO A 464 2.93 -11.98 25.50
N CYS A 465 2.45 -11.11 24.61
CA CYS A 465 3.07 -10.82 23.31
C CYS A 465 4.09 -9.69 23.35
N ILE A 466 4.26 -9.02 24.51
CA ILE A 466 5.28 -8.00 24.71
C ILE A 466 6.64 -8.67 24.91
N ASP A 467 7.68 -8.15 24.25
CA ASP A 467 9.06 -8.64 24.29
C ASP A 467 9.19 -10.15 23.98
N ALA A 468 8.30 -10.70 23.14
CA ALA A 468 8.12 -12.14 22.96
C ALA A 468 8.46 -12.67 21.56
N GLY A 469 8.75 -11.78 20.60
CA GLY A 469 8.98 -12.14 19.20
C GLY A 469 10.32 -12.85 18.97
N TYR A 470 10.54 -13.36 17.77
CA TYR A 470 11.74 -14.12 17.40
C TYR A 470 13.05 -13.38 17.74
N LEU A 471 14.02 -14.10 18.32
CA LEU A 471 15.26 -13.53 18.86
C LEU A 471 16.11 -12.78 17.82
N GLY A 472 16.03 -13.18 16.54
CA GLY A 472 16.77 -12.52 15.45
C GLY A 472 16.05 -11.33 14.82
N SER A 473 14.83 -11.00 15.27
CA SER A 473 14.07 -9.86 14.75
C SER A 473 14.59 -8.55 15.35
N ASP A 474 14.66 -7.52 14.52
CA ASP A 474 14.98 -6.16 14.96
C ASP A 474 13.87 -5.61 15.88
N TYR A 475 14.27 -4.84 16.89
CA TYR A 475 13.41 -4.14 17.85
C TYR A 475 13.87 -2.70 18.10
N SER A 476 14.85 -2.22 17.33
CA SER A 476 15.52 -0.93 17.52
C SER A 476 14.59 0.29 17.40
N LYS A 477 13.42 0.12 16.77
CA LYS A 477 12.41 1.18 16.63
C LYS A 477 11.38 1.19 17.76
N GLU A 478 11.36 0.18 18.63
CA GLU A 478 10.46 0.18 19.79
C GLU A 478 10.86 1.23 20.82
N PRO A 479 9.92 1.78 21.61
CA PRO A 479 10.27 2.66 22.70
C PRO A 479 11.15 1.95 23.75
N GLY A 480 11.88 2.74 24.55
CA GLY A 480 12.75 2.19 25.59
C GLY A 480 11.96 1.40 26.65
N ASN A 481 12.64 0.45 27.29
CA ASN A 481 12.05 -0.65 28.08
C ASN A 481 11.27 -1.63 27.18
N ASN A 482 11.98 -2.34 26.32
CA ASN A 482 11.47 -3.32 25.36
C ASN A 482 12.11 -4.72 25.57
N GLY A 483 12.62 -4.98 26.77
CA GLY A 483 13.19 -6.29 27.14
C GLY A 483 14.36 -6.79 26.28
N GLY A 484 14.89 -5.98 25.36
CA GLY A 484 15.85 -6.42 24.34
C GLY A 484 15.26 -7.36 23.29
N ARG A 485 13.93 -7.35 23.06
CA ARG A 485 13.23 -8.28 22.17
C ARG A 485 11.98 -7.62 21.58
N ILE A 486 11.68 -7.91 20.31
CA ILE A 486 10.52 -7.32 19.62
C ILE A 486 9.20 -7.77 20.24
N ASN A 487 8.20 -6.89 20.27
CA ASN A 487 6.81 -7.27 20.44
C ASN A 487 6.30 -8.08 19.24
N ILE A 488 5.38 -9.02 19.48
CA ILE A 488 4.69 -9.76 18.42
C ILE A 488 3.54 -8.90 17.87
N GLY A 489 3.28 -8.98 16.56
CA GLY A 489 2.15 -8.37 15.88
C GLY A 489 2.44 -7.02 15.22
N ARG A 490 1.37 -6.36 14.76
CA ARG A 490 1.37 -5.18 13.87
C ARG A 490 2.29 -4.04 14.30
N TYR A 491 2.49 -3.86 15.60
CA TYR A 491 3.23 -2.74 16.17
C TYR A 491 4.65 -3.12 16.62
N GLY A 492 5.05 -4.39 16.52
CA GLY A 492 6.42 -4.82 16.80
C GLY A 492 7.43 -4.07 15.94
N ASN A 493 8.57 -3.70 16.51
CA ASN A 493 9.60 -2.87 15.86
C ASN A 493 9.05 -1.57 15.24
N THR A 494 8.11 -0.92 15.93
CA THR A 494 7.63 0.42 15.58
C THR A 494 7.69 1.33 16.80
N GLU A 495 7.68 2.64 16.57
CA GLU A 495 7.63 3.64 17.66
C GLU A 495 6.32 3.58 18.48
N TYR A 496 5.32 2.81 18.01
CA TYR A 496 4.03 2.62 18.64
C TYR A 496 3.92 1.25 19.37
N ALA A 497 5.01 0.49 19.43
CA ALA A 497 5.11 -0.74 20.20
C ALA A 497 4.79 -0.49 21.68
N SER A 498 4.09 -1.43 22.32
CA SER A 498 3.75 -1.32 23.75
C SER A 498 5.00 -1.54 24.60
N ILE A 499 5.13 -0.77 25.67
CA ILE A 499 6.35 -0.71 26.49
C ILE A 499 6.29 -1.77 27.58
N SER A 500 7.38 -2.44 27.93
CA SER A 500 7.39 -3.41 29.03
C SER A 500 7.60 -2.77 30.41
N GLY A 501 7.22 -3.52 31.46
CA GLY A 501 7.46 -3.17 32.87
C GLY A 501 6.50 -2.14 33.47
N ASP A 502 6.97 -1.39 34.47
CA ASP A 502 6.30 -0.25 35.07
C ASP A 502 7.09 1.03 34.74
N ILE A 503 6.54 1.91 33.90
CA ILE A 503 7.21 3.19 33.60
C ILE A 503 7.12 4.11 34.84
N PRO A 504 8.25 4.65 35.38
CA PRO A 504 8.21 5.71 36.38
C PRO A 504 7.55 6.97 35.80
N GLY A 505 6.67 7.63 36.56
CA GLY A 505 5.81 8.72 36.06
C GLY A 505 6.52 9.88 35.33
N TYR A 506 7.81 10.09 35.56
CA TYR A 506 8.63 11.11 34.88
C TYR A 506 8.90 10.81 33.39
N VAL A 507 9.01 9.54 32.98
CA VAL A 507 9.25 9.17 31.57
C VAL A 507 7.98 9.35 30.72
N VAL A 508 6.80 9.17 31.33
CA VAL A 508 5.50 9.47 30.70
C VAL A 508 5.38 10.97 30.42
N TRP A 509 5.82 11.82 31.36
CA TRP A 509 5.85 13.28 31.19
C TRP A 509 6.79 13.72 30.06
N TRP A 510 7.97 13.08 29.95
CA TRP A 510 8.94 13.37 28.89
C TRP A 510 8.46 12.97 27.49
N ASN A 511 7.72 11.86 27.36
CA ASN A 511 7.16 11.40 26.09
C ASN A 511 5.86 12.14 25.68
N GLN A 512 5.18 12.81 26.62
CA GLN A 512 3.96 13.60 26.35
C GLN A 512 4.24 15.02 25.84
N ILE A 513 5.40 15.62 26.16
CA ILE A 513 5.67 17.05 25.88
C ILE A 513 6.22 17.30 24.47
N PHE A 514 6.89 16.31 23.84
CA PHE A 514 7.61 16.55 22.58
C PHE A 514 6.99 15.81 21.40
N SER A 515 6.29 16.54 20.54
CA SER A 515 5.71 16.03 19.29
C SER A 515 6.78 15.38 18.38
N PRO A 516 6.38 14.50 17.43
CA PRO A 516 7.29 13.84 16.49
C PRO A 516 8.17 14.80 15.65
N GLN A 517 7.79 16.08 15.56
CA GLN A 517 8.47 17.12 14.78
C GLN A 517 9.84 17.53 15.37
N TRP A 518 10.15 17.14 16.62
CA TRP A 518 11.38 17.54 17.32
C TRP A 518 12.49 16.47 17.31
N LYS A 519 12.47 15.56 16.32
CA LYS A 519 13.39 14.41 16.18
C LYS A 519 14.88 14.74 16.38
N ASN A 520 15.35 15.85 15.81
CA ASN A 520 16.76 16.27 15.92
C ASN A 520 17.12 16.79 17.32
N LEU A 521 16.16 17.41 18.03
CA LEU A 521 16.34 17.85 19.40
C LEU A 521 16.39 16.65 20.37
N ARG A 522 15.62 15.58 20.11
CA ARG A 522 15.65 14.33 20.90
C ARG A 522 17.04 13.68 20.90
N PHE A 523 17.70 13.63 19.74
CA PHE A 523 19.03 13.03 19.60
C PHE A 523 20.11 13.87 20.31
N LEU A 524 19.98 15.20 20.23
CA LEU A 524 20.90 16.15 20.87
C LEU A 524 20.77 16.16 22.40
N LEU A 525 19.56 16.01 22.94
CA LEU A 525 19.36 15.98 24.39
C LEU A 525 19.75 14.61 24.99
N ARG A 526 19.59 13.51 24.26
CA ARG A 526 20.08 12.18 24.71
C ARG A 526 21.60 12.17 24.92
N THR A 527 22.39 12.85 24.07
CA THR A 527 23.85 12.94 24.26
C THR A 527 24.25 13.87 25.42
N ILE A 528 23.43 14.87 25.76
CA ILE A 528 23.67 15.78 26.87
C ILE A 528 23.33 15.14 28.24
N PHE A 529 22.26 14.34 28.34
CA PHE A 529 21.81 13.80 29.63
C PHE A 529 22.35 12.41 29.99
N TYR A 530 22.89 11.63 29.05
CA TYR A 530 23.54 10.35 29.35
C TYR A 530 25.04 10.46 29.70
N SER A 531 25.63 11.65 29.65
CA SER A 531 27.01 11.90 30.06
C SER A 531 27.15 12.32 31.54
N SER A 532 26.12 12.07 32.36
CA SER A 532 26.13 12.39 33.79
C SER A 532 25.50 11.27 34.61
N SER A 533 26.07 10.06 34.53
CA SER A 533 25.90 8.97 35.49
C SER A 533 27.01 7.92 35.28
N ILE A 534 28.21 8.23 35.79
CA ILE A 534 29.15 7.26 36.35
C ILE A 534 29.20 7.55 37.85
#